data_AF-A0A527VL17-F1
#
_entry.id   AF-A0A527VL17-F1
#
_cell.length_a   1.000
_cell.length_b   1.000
_cell.length_c   1.000
_cell.angle_alpha   90.00
_cell.angle_beta   90.00
_cell.angle_gamma   90.00
#
_symmetry.space_group_name_H-M   'P 1'
#
loop_
_entity.id
_entity.type
_entity.pdbx_description
1 polymer ?
#
loop_
_entity_poly.entity_id
_entity_poly.type
_entity_poly.pdbx_seq_one_letter_code
_entity_poly.pdbx_strand_id
1 'polypeptide(L)' 'TGPAQVAVAIKTAIAALEGNVVPQSVKLPLAIVEDPNFKAGQDFFPDQSDNFFVGNSFPTCGINFTAQEI' A
#
# COMPACT_ATOMS: atom_id res chain seq x y z
N THR A 1 8.27 -4.36 -6.02
CA THR A 1 7.99 -4.15 -4.58
C THR A 1 7.73 -2.67 -4.37
N GLY A 2 6.71 -2.30 -3.58
CA GLY A 2 6.31 -0.89 -3.41
C GLY A 2 6.18 -0.52 -1.93
N PRO A 3 6.13 0.78 -1.58
CA PRO A 3 6.04 1.26 -0.19
C PRO A 3 4.92 0.58 0.62
N ALA A 4 3.79 0.32 -0.03
CA ALA A 4 2.65 -0.45 0.48
C ALA A 4 3.02 -1.80 1.11
N GLN A 5 3.89 -2.56 0.43
CA GLN A 5 4.27 -3.91 0.84
C GLN A 5 5.12 -3.86 2.11
N VAL A 6 5.87 -2.77 2.34
CA VAL A 6 6.62 -2.54 3.57
C VAL A 6 5.67 -2.32 4.74
N ALA A 7 4.64 -1.49 4.59
CA ALA A 7 3.65 -1.24 5.64
C ALA A 7 2.90 -2.53 6.05
N VAL A 8 2.52 -3.36 5.08
CA VAL A 8 1.90 -4.67 5.36
C VAL A 8 2.85 -5.61 6.07
N ALA A 9 4.13 -5.64 5.69
CA ALA A 9 5.14 -6.46 6.36
C ALA A 9 5.34 -6.03 7.83
N ILE A 10 5.43 -4.72 8.09
CA ILE A 10 5.57 -4.18 9.46
C ILE A 10 4.33 -4.53 10.30
N LYS A 11 3.11 -4.31 9.78
CA LYS A 11 1.89 -4.70 10.51
C LYS A 11 1.83 -6.20 10.82
N THR A 12 2.26 -7.04 9.86
CA THR A 12 2.32 -8.50 10.08
C THR A 12 3.33 -8.86 11.16
N ALA A 13 4.50 -8.20 11.17
CA ALA A 13 5.51 -8.41 12.21
C ALA A 13 5.01 -7.98 13.61
N ILE A 14 4.35 -6.83 13.71
CA ILE A 14 3.75 -6.37 14.98
C ILE A 14 2.70 -7.37 15.47
N ALA A 15 1.77 -7.80 14.61
CA ALA A 15 0.75 -8.77 14.99
C ALA A 15 1.36 -10.10 15.49
N ALA A 16 2.45 -10.57 14.87
CA ALA A 16 3.17 -11.75 15.32
C ALA A 16 3.83 -11.55 16.70
N LEU A 17 4.41 -10.38 16.95
CA LEU A 17 5.01 -10.02 18.25
C LEU A 17 3.96 -9.93 19.37
N GLU A 18 2.73 -9.51 19.04
CA GLU A 18 1.58 -9.50 19.96
C GLU A 18 0.99 -10.90 20.22
N GLY A 19 1.51 -11.94 19.56
CA GLY A 19 1.05 -13.32 19.71
C GLY A 19 -0.18 -13.66 18.86
N ASN A 20 -0.57 -12.81 17.91
CA ASN A 20 -1.66 -13.09 17.01
C ASN A 20 -1.26 -14.12 15.94
N VAL A 21 -2.22 -14.93 15.51
CA VAL A 21 -2.02 -15.83 14.36
C VAL A 21 -1.88 -15.00 13.09
N VAL A 22 -0.78 -15.22 12.37
CA VAL A 22 -0.49 -14.53 11.09
C VAL A 22 -0.48 -15.52 9.93
N PRO A 23 -0.81 -15.08 8.71
CA PRO A 23 -0.75 -15.94 7.52
C PRO A 23 0.70 -16.33 7.19
N GLN A 24 0.89 -17.56 6.72
CA GLN A 24 2.20 -18.06 6.29
C GLN A 24 2.72 -17.32 5.03
N SER A 25 1.82 -16.77 4.21
CA SER A 25 2.18 -16.00 3.02
C SER A 25 1.17 -14.87 2.78
N VAL A 26 1.67 -13.71 2.37
CA VAL A 26 0.86 -12.55 1.99
C VAL A 26 1.07 -12.27 0.51
N LYS A 27 -0.02 -12.16 -0.26
CA LYS A 27 0.00 -11.77 -1.67
C LYS A 27 -0.88 -10.53 -1.84
N LEU A 28 -0.28 -9.42 -2.25
CA LEU A 28 -1.00 -8.19 -2.53
C LEU A 28 -1.19 -8.05 -4.03
N PRO A 29 -2.37 -7.61 -4.49
CA PRO A 29 -2.60 -7.36 -5.92
C PRO A 29 -1.68 -6.25 -6.41
N LEU A 30 -1.26 -6.36 -7.68
CA LEU A 30 -0.54 -5.29 -8.36
C LEU A 30 -1.54 -4.23 -8.82
N ALA A 31 -1.21 -2.96 -8.60
CA ALA A 31 -1.88 -1.85 -9.26
C ALA A 31 -1.31 -1.75 -10.68
N ILE A 32 -2.10 -2.20 -11.67
CA ILE A 32 -1.72 -2.15 -13.08
C ILE A 32 -2.70 -1.21 -13.78
N VAL A 33 -2.14 -0.19 -14.41
CA VAL A 33 -2.82 0.72 -15.33
C VAL A 33 -1.86 1.01 -16.47
N GLU A 34 -2.38 1.15 -17.68
CA GLU A 34 -1.59 1.35 -18.89
C GLU A 34 -1.99 2.65 -19.57
N ASP A 35 -1.04 3.28 -20.26
CA ASP A 35 -1.31 4.41 -21.15
C ASP A 35 -2.36 4.02 -22.19
N PRO A 36 -3.36 4.89 -22.49
CA PRO A 36 -3.50 6.29 -22.07
C PRO A 36 -4.38 6.50 -20.82
N ASN A 37 -4.63 5.46 -20.03
CA ASN A 37 -5.68 5.47 -19.01
C ASN A 37 -5.24 6.03 -17.64
N PHE A 38 -4.04 6.60 -17.53
CA PHE A 38 -3.56 7.19 -16.30
C PHE A 38 -4.41 8.39 -15.87
N LYS A 39 -4.73 8.46 -14.57
CA LYS A 39 -5.51 9.54 -13.97
C LYS A 39 -4.68 10.34 -12.98
N ALA A 40 -4.73 11.67 -13.12
CA ALA A 40 -4.13 12.59 -12.15
C ALA A 40 -4.80 12.43 -10.77
N GLY A 41 -4.00 12.41 -9.71
CA GLY A 41 -4.46 12.19 -8.34
C GLY A 41 -4.76 10.72 -8.00
N GLN A 42 -4.49 9.78 -8.91
CA GLN A 42 -4.67 8.34 -8.68
C GLN A 42 -3.43 7.55 -9.11
N ASP A 43 -3.05 7.66 -10.38
CA ASP A 43 -1.94 6.90 -10.97
C ASP A 43 -0.66 7.75 -11.05
N PHE A 44 -0.82 9.07 -11.13
CA PHE A 44 0.25 10.06 -11.01
C PHE A 44 -0.25 11.31 -10.27
N PHE A 45 0.64 12.01 -9.57
CA PHE A 45 0.28 13.07 -8.64
C PHE A 45 1.05 14.36 -8.97
N PRO A 46 0.58 15.14 -9.98
CA PRO A 46 1.35 16.24 -10.55
C PRO A 46 1.50 17.44 -9.60
N ASP A 47 0.56 17.61 -8.68
CA ASP A 47 0.54 18.74 -7.73
C ASP A 47 1.25 18.43 -6.41
N GLN A 48 1.82 17.23 -6.28
CA GLN A 48 2.50 16.78 -5.05
C GLN A 48 4.02 16.92 -5.18
N SER A 49 4.69 17.22 -4.06
CA SER A 49 6.16 17.33 -4.03
C SER A 49 6.83 15.98 -4.30
N ASP A 50 8.11 16.00 -4.68
CA ASP A 50 8.92 14.80 -4.92
C ASP A 50 9.04 13.85 -3.71
N ASN A 51 8.72 14.33 -2.50
CA ASN A 51 8.69 13.51 -1.27
C ASN A 51 7.31 12.89 -0.98
N PHE A 52 6.38 12.95 -1.94
CA PHE A 52 5.03 12.45 -1.76
C PHE A 52 4.98 10.93 -1.83
N PHE A 53 4.54 10.33 -0.72
CA PHE A 53 4.22 8.91 -0.65
C PHE A 53 2.73 8.73 -0.88
N VAL A 54 2.38 8.02 -1.95
CA VAL A 54 1.00 7.59 -2.20
C VAL A 54 0.51 6.70 -1.06
N GLY A 55 -0.59 7.11 -0.43
CA GLY A 55 -1.33 6.28 0.52
C GLY A 55 -1.78 5.00 -0.17
N ASN A 56 -1.47 3.86 0.43
CA ASN A 56 -1.63 2.57 -0.23
C ASN A 56 -2.93 1.92 0.23
N SER A 57 -3.87 1.74 -0.69
CA SER A 57 -5.10 1.00 -0.42
C SER A 57 -5.08 -0.34 -1.14
N PHE A 58 -5.33 -1.42 -0.40
CA PHE A 58 -5.70 -2.73 -0.92
C PHE A 58 -7.13 -3.04 -0.45
N PRO A 59 -8.17 -2.50 -1.13
CA PRO A 59 -9.56 -2.63 -0.70
C PRO A 59 -10.00 -4.09 -0.61
N THR A 60 -9.50 -4.93 -1.51
CA THR A 60 -9.77 -6.39 -1.52
C THR A 60 -9.18 -7.12 -0.31
N CYS A 61 -8.19 -6.53 0.34
CA CYS A 61 -7.57 -7.04 1.56
C CYS A 61 -8.06 -6.30 2.82
N GLY A 62 -8.99 -5.35 2.69
CA GLY A 62 -9.45 -4.50 3.80
C GLY A 62 -8.38 -3.55 4.35
N ILE A 63 -7.32 -3.29 3.58
CA ILE A 63 -6.19 -2.49 4.01
C ILE A 63 -6.31 -1.11 3.36
N ASN A 64 -6.40 -0.06 4.15
CA ASN A 64 -6.39 1.30 3.64
C ASN A 64 -5.39 2.10 4.47
N PHE A 65 -4.25 2.45 3.89
CA PHE A 65 -3.28 3.33 4.52
C PHE A 65 -3.48 4.73 3.94
N THR A 66 -3.84 5.68 4.80
CA THR A 66 -3.71 7.10 4.46
C THR A 66 -2.23 7.47 4.39
N ALA A 67 -1.90 8.54 3.65
CA ALA A 67 -0.52 9.01 3.53
C ALA A 67 0.10 9.43 4.89
N GLN A 68 -0.72 9.67 5.92
CA GLN A 68 -0.27 9.98 7.28
C GLN A 68 0.01 8.76 8.16
N GLU A 69 -0.39 7.56 7.73
CA GLU A 69 -0.19 6.30 8.48
C GLU A 69 1.08 5.53 8.05
N ILE A 70 1.88 6.10 7.14
CA ILE A 70 3.17 5.58 6.67
C ILE A 70 4.26 6.55 7.10
#